data_AF-F8AG54-F1
#
_entry.id   AF-F8AG54-F1
#
_cell.length_a   1.000
_cell.length_b   1.000
_cell.length_c   1.000
_cell.angle_alpha   90.00
_cell.angle_beta   90.00
_cell.angle_gamma   90.00
#
_symmetry.space_group_name_H-M   'P 1'
#
loop_
_entity.id
_entity.type
_entity.pdbx_description
1 polymer ?
#
loop_
_entity_poly.entity_id
_entity_poly.type
_entity_poly.pdbx_seq_one_letter_code
_entity_poly.pdbx_strand_id
1 'polypeptide(L)'
;MGYGRNYGYREQSRNYRGSGSFSRVDASSLFGGAPDVIGIKKALEAKQLDRNDIQPYFTGVVNDAKNFIQWSPDKRLANAVTVAAYLVAQGLKTNQVRKTLEMARTTELKVKRGDLDIKNDIVKMRYLLAYTVGKATGRSKDPLEAFHSVLDPMLEVLMENPTREGFEKFYDFLQAVVAYHRFFGGRE
;
A
#
# COMPACT_ATOMS: atom_id res chain seq x y z
N MET A 1 8.48 -74.56 1.35
CA MET A 1 9.66 -74.10 2.11
C MET A 1 10.01 -72.72 1.54
N GLY A 2 9.53 -71.56 2.03
CA GLY A 2 9.59 -71.02 3.40
C GLY A 2 11.07 -70.90 3.79
N TYR A 3 11.75 -69.75 3.80
CA TYR A 3 11.62 -68.48 4.56
C TYR A 3 12.33 -67.35 3.76
N GLY A 4 12.22 -66.04 3.93
CA GLY A 4 11.64 -65.14 4.93
C GLY A 4 12.15 -63.71 4.62
N ARG A 5 11.29 -62.70 4.79
CA ARG A 5 11.52 -61.27 4.44
C ARG A 5 12.59 -60.62 5.32
N ASN A 6 13.30 -59.62 4.77
CA ASN A 6 13.79 -58.50 5.60
C ASN A 6 13.83 -57.20 4.78
N TYR A 7 12.72 -56.47 4.75
CA TYR A 7 12.70 -55.07 4.38
C TYR A 7 13.00 -54.26 5.64
N GLY A 8 14.23 -53.79 5.76
CA GLY A 8 14.62 -52.85 6.80
C GLY A 8 13.96 -51.50 6.56
N TYR A 9 12.92 -51.21 7.34
CA TYR A 9 12.46 -49.87 7.61
C TYR A 9 13.59 -49.07 8.26
N ARG A 10 13.93 -47.92 7.68
CA ARG A 10 14.50 -46.80 8.44
C ARG A 10 13.74 -45.55 8.09
N GLU A 11 12.66 -45.37 8.85
CA GLU A 11 12.05 -44.07 9.10
C GLU A 11 13.14 -43.12 9.60
N GLN A 12 13.42 -42.04 8.88
CA GLN A 12 13.91 -40.82 9.50
C GLN A 12 12.81 -39.78 9.41
N SER A 13 11.94 -39.89 10.40
CA SER A 13 10.93 -38.92 10.76
C SER A 13 11.58 -37.59 11.14
N ARG A 14 11.16 -36.55 10.41
CA ARG A 14 10.62 -35.30 10.95
C ARG A 14 11.38 -34.69 12.14
N ASN A 15 12.28 -33.76 11.84
CA ASN A 15 12.40 -32.56 12.67
C ASN A 15 11.50 -31.48 12.08
N TYR A 16 10.26 -31.47 12.55
CA TYR A 16 9.33 -30.36 12.41
C TYR A 16 10.03 -29.09 12.90
N ARG A 17 10.27 -28.16 11.97
CA ARG A 17 10.60 -26.77 12.31
C ARG A 17 9.52 -26.28 13.26
N GLY A 18 9.94 -25.79 14.42
CA GLY A 18 9.06 -25.13 15.38
C GLY A 18 8.25 -24.07 14.66
N SER A 19 6.97 -24.35 14.47
CA SER A 19 5.94 -23.36 14.22
C SER A 19 5.80 -22.59 15.52
N GLY A 20 6.64 -21.56 15.69
CA GLY A 20 6.35 -20.51 16.66
C GLY A 20 4.99 -19.94 16.26
N SER A 21 3.95 -20.30 17.01
CA SER A 21 2.65 -19.66 16.92
C SER A 21 2.86 -18.21 17.36
N PHE A 22 3.22 -17.35 16.42
CA PHE A 22 3.09 -15.92 16.62
C PHE A 22 1.59 -15.67 16.70
N SER A 23 1.11 -15.27 17.88
CA SER A 23 -0.28 -14.84 18.04
C SER A 23 -0.52 -13.70 17.04
N ARG A 24 -1.36 -13.96 16.04
CA ARG A 24 -1.81 -12.91 15.11
C ARG A 24 -2.56 -11.84 15.90
N VAL A 25 -2.38 -10.58 15.50
CA VAL A 25 -3.15 -9.46 16.06
C VAL A 25 -4.42 -9.31 15.23
N ASP A 26 -5.53 -9.00 15.89
CA ASP A 26 -6.80 -8.70 15.22
C ASP A 26 -6.70 -7.34 14.50
N ALA A 27 -6.73 -7.37 13.16
CA ALA A 27 -6.66 -6.18 12.32
C ALA A 27 -7.82 -5.19 12.58
N SER A 28 -8.98 -5.66 13.02
CA SER A 28 -10.13 -4.79 13.32
C SER A 28 -9.91 -3.87 14.51
N SER A 29 -9.00 -4.24 15.42
CA SER A 29 -8.57 -3.39 16.51
C SER A 29 -7.55 -2.32 16.09
N LEU A 30 -6.93 -2.48 14.92
CA LEU A 30 -5.83 -1.63 14.44
C LEU A 30 -6.28 -0.62 13.37
N PHE A 31 -7.22 -1.01 12.51
CA PHE A 31 -7.70 -0.20 11.39
C PHE A 31 -9.12 0.32 11.64
N GLY A 32 -9.46 1.44 11.00
CA GLY A 32 -10.77 2.09 11.15
C GLY A 32 -10.67 3.60 10.96
N GLY A 33 -11.66 4.34 11.44
CA GLY A 33 -11.67 5.82 11.35
C GLY A 33 -10.55 6.50 12.14
N ALA A 34 -10.02 5.83 13.17
CA ALA A 34 -8.89 6.28 13.98
C ALA A 34 -7.90 5.11 14.15
N PRO A 35 -6.98 4.88 13.20
CA PRO A 35 -6.11 3.71 13.24
C PRO A 35 -5.04 3.82 14.34
N ASP A 36 -4.74 2.70 15.00
CA ASP A 36 -3.63 2.60 15.96
C ASP A 36 -2.30 2.45 15.21
N VAL A 37 -1.72 3.59 14.83
CA VAL A 37 -0.45 3.63 14.09
C VAL A 37 0.70 2.96 14.85
N ILE A 38 0.69 2.98 16.19
CA ILE A 38 1.74 2.35 16.99
C ILE A 38 1.54 0.83 17.01
N GLY A 39 0.31 0.37 17.20
CA GLY A 39 -0.09 -1.03 17.12
C GLY A 39 0.23 -1.64 15.76
N ILE A 40 -0.15 -0.95 14.67
CA ILE A 40 0.15 -1.35 13.28
C ILE A 40 1.66 -1.52 13.09
N LYS A 41 2.46 -0.52 13.48
CA LYS A 41 3.93 -0.59 13.35
C LYS A 41 4.49 -1.81 14.07
N LYS A 42 4.13 -2.00 15.34
CA LYS A 42 4.59 -3.14 16.15
C LYS A 42 4.18 -4.47 15.54
N ALA A 43 2.93 -4.58 15.08
CA ALA A 43 2.41 -5.80 14.48
C ALA A 43 3.10 -6.15 13.15
N LEU A 44 3.39 -5.14 12.30
CA LEU A 44 4.18 -5.33 11.08
C LEU A 44 5.63 -5.74 11.38
N GLU A 45 6.29 -5.09 12.33
CA GLU A 45 7.67 -5.41 12.74
C GLU A 45 7.78 -6.83 13.33
N ALA A 46 6.79 -7.21 14.15
CA ALA A 46 6.69 -8.54 14.75
C ALA A 46 6.15 -9.61 13.78
N LYS A 47 5.79 -9.25 12.55
CA LYS A 47 5.15 -10.12 11.54
C LYS A 47 3.88 -10.81 12.04
N GLN A 48 3.14 -10.13 12.92
CA GLN A 48 1.84 -10.56 13.44
C GLN A 48 0.66 -10.05 12.59
N LEU A 49 0.96 -9.20 11.61
CA LEU A 49 0.03 -8.63 10.65
C LEU A 49 0.62 -8.82 9.24
N ASP A 50 -0.15 -9.40 8.33
CA ASP A 50 0.25 -9.54 6.92
C ASP A 50 -0.74 -8.89 5.95
N ARG A 51 -0.42 -8.99 4.65
CA ARG A 51 -1.23 -8.35 3.60
C ARG A 51 -2.68 -8.82 3.59
N ASN A 52 -2.95 -10.09 3.89
CA ASN A 52 -4.30 -10.65 3.83
C ASN A 52 -5.15 -10.10 4.98
N ASP A 53 -4.55 -9.88 6.15
CA ASP A 53 -5.21 -9.27 7.31
C ASP A 53 -5.61 -7.81 7.02
N ILE A 54 -4.81 -7.08 6.25
CA ILE A 54 -5.03 -5.66 5.90
C ILE A 54 -5.92 -5.50 4.65
N GLN A 55 -5.95 -6.50 3.77
CA GLN A 55 -6.58 -6.43 2.45
C GLN A 55 -8.04 -5.91 2.48
N PRO A 56 -8.93 -6.32 3.40
CA PRO A 56 -10.31 -5.82 3.42
C PRO A 56 -10.39 -4.29 3.60
N TYR A 57 -9.56 -3.73 4.49
CA TYR A 57 -9.50 -2.29 4.73
C TYR A 57 -8.94 -1.56 3.51
N PHE A 58 -7.87 -2.11 2.92
CA PHE A 58 -7.28 -1.57 1.71
C PHE A 58 -8.26 -1.56 0.53
N THR A 59 -8.99 -2.66 0.31
CA THR A 59 -10.03 -2.75 -0.72
C THR A 59 -11.16 -1.74 -0.46
N GLY A 60 -11.51 -1.49 0.79
CA GLY A 60 -12.42 -0.40 1.16
C GLY A 60 -11.92 0.97 0.69
N VAL A 61 -10.62 1.26 0.87
CA VAL A 61 -10.01 2.51 0.37
C VAL A 61 -10.05 2.58 -1.16
N VAL A 62 -9.71 1.49 -1.86
CA VAL A 62 -9.74 1.44 -3.34
C VAL A 62 -11.14 1.72 -3.87
N ASN A 63 -12.16 1.08 -3.30
CA ASN A 63 -13.55 1.25 -3.74
C ASN A 63 -14.07 2.67 -3.51
N ASP A 64 -13.57 3.36 -2.47
CA ASP A 64 -13.97 4.72 -2.14
C ASP A 64 -13.04 5.81 -2.72
N ALA A 65 -11.98 5.42 -3.44
CA ALA A 65 -10.94 6.35 -3.92
C ALA A 65 -11.48 7.42 -4.87
N LYS A 66 -12.54 7.13 -5.64
CA LYS A 66 -13.22 8.12 -6.51
C LYS A 66 -13.89 9.25 -5.71
N ASN A 67 -14.16 9.05 -4.43
CA ASN A 67 -14.81 10.05 -3.57
C ASN A 67 -13.81 10.83 -2.72
N PHE A 68 -12.50 10.74 -2.99
CA PHE A 68 -11.46 11.29 -2.10
C PHE A 68 -11.60 12.79 -1.79
N ILE A 69 -12.20 13.56 -2.70
CA ILE A 69 -12.48 15.00 -2.49
C ILE A 69 -13.40 15.23 -1.28
N GLN A 70 -14.30 14.28 -1.01
CA GLN A 70 -15.28 14.33 0.07
C GLN A 70 -14.72 13.76 1.39
N TRP A 71 -13.51 13.21 1.39
CA TRP A 71 -12.92 12.69 2.62
C TRP A 71 -12.62 13.83 3.60
N SER A 72 -13.13 13.68 4.82
CA SER A 72 -12.69 14.50 5.94
C SER A 72 -11.17 14.37 6.15
N PRO A 73 -10.52 15.34 6.80
CA PRO A 73 -9.10 15.24 7.13
C PRO A 73 -8.74 13.92 7.83
N ASP A 74 -9.54 13.51 8.81
CA ASP A 74 -9.32 12.27 9.57
C ASP A 74 -9.46 11.02 8.70
N LYS A 75 -10.50 10.97 7.84
CA LYS A 75 -10.70 9.84 6.91
C LYS A 75 -9.56 9.72 5.91
N ARG A 76 -9.07 10.85 5.39
CA ARG A 76 -7.92 10.88 4.47
C ARG A 76 -6.66 10.34 5.14
N LEU A 77 -6.41 10.75 6.39
CA LEU A 77 -5.30 10.25 7.19
C LEU A 77 -5.43 8.73 7.45
N ALA A 78 -6.61 8.28 7.87
CA ALA A 78 -6.89 6.86 8.13
C ALA A 78 -6.70 5.98 6.87
N ASN A 79 -7.17 6.46 5.72
CA ASN A 79 -6.97 5.79 4.44
C ASN A 79 -5.49 5.77 4.06
N ALA A 80 -4.75 6.86 4.28
CA ALA A 80 -3.31 6.92 3.99
C ALA A 80 -2.51 5.92 4.86
N VAL A 81 -2.86 5.80 6.14
CA VAL A 81 -2.30 4.80 7.07
C VAL A 81 -2.56 3.39 6.56
N THR A 82 -3.81 3.09 6.17
CA THR A 82 -4.21 1.77 5.67
C THR A 82 -3.44 1.41 4.41
N VAL A 83 -3.34 2.33 3.45
CA VAL A 83 -2.59 2.13 2.20
C VAL A 83 -1.10 1.92 2.51
N ALA A 84 -0.49 2.78 3.32
CA ALA A 84 0.91 2.66 3.69
C ALA A 84 1.24 1.30 4.33
N ALA A 85 0.41 0.84 5.29
CA ALA A 85 0.58 -0.44 5.95
C ALA A 85 0.47 -1.61 4.97
N TYR A 86 -0.51 -1.58 4.07
CA TYR A 86 -0.69 -2.61 3.05
C TYR A 86 0.51 -2.68 2.10
N LEU A 87 1.02 -1.53 1.65
CA LEU A 87 2.18 -1.46 0.76
C LEU A 87 3.45 -1.99 1.44
N VAL A 88 3.65 -1.70 2.74
CA VAL A 88 4.76 -2.27 3.52
C VAL A 88 4.62 -3.77 3.68
N ALA A 89 3.41 -4.27 3.98
CA ALA A 89 3.15 -5.71 4.10
C ALA A 89 3.40 -6.48 2.78
N GLN A 90 3.24 -5.80 1.64
CA GLN A 90 3.59 -6.33 0.33
C GLN A 90 5.07 -6.16 -0.05
N GLY A 91 5.84 -5.40 0.73
CA GLY A 91 7.26 -5.17 0.49
C GLY A 91 7.56 -4.13 -0.60
N LEU A 92 6.66 -3.16 -0.81
CA LEU A 92 6.95 -2.03 -1.70
C LEU A 92 8.14 -1.22 -1.15
N LYS A 93 9.00 -0.75 -2.05
CA LYS A 93 10.17 0.05 -1.65
C LYS A 93 9.80 1.51 -1.49
N THR A 94 10.36 2.17 -0.48
CA THR A 94 10.13 3.59 -0.19
C THR A 94 10.53 4.49 -1.37
N ASN A 95 11.56 4.12 -2.13
CA ASN A 95 11.96 4.87 -3.33
C ASN A 95 10.89 4.85 -4.44
N GLN A 96 10.07 3.80 -4.54
CA GLN A 96 8.99 3.70 -5.51
C GLN A 96 7.85 4.65 -5.13
N VAL A 97 7.44 4.66 -3.86
CA VAL A 97 6.41 5.58 -3.36
C VAL A 97 6.88 7.04 -3.47
N ARG A 98 8.13 7.32 -3.09
CA ARG A 98 8.72 8.67 -3.17
C ARG A 98 8.78 9.20 -4.59
N LYS A 99 9.12 8.36 -5.58
CA LYS A 99 9.12 8.77 -6.99
C LYS A 99 7.76 9.29 -7.43
N THR A 100 6.67 8.64 -7.00
CA THR A 100 5.31 9.12 -7.28
C THR A 100 5.03 10.47 -6.65
N LEU A 101 5.47 10.70 -5.42
CA LEU A 101 5.36 12.00 -4.76
C LEU A 101 6.15 13.10 -5.51
N GLU A 102 7.37 12.81 -5.96
CA GLU A 102 8.17 13.78 -6.72
C GLU A 102 7.51 14.13 -8.07
N MET A 103 6.84 13.18 -8.73
CA MET A 103 6.06 13.47 -9.95
C MET A 103 4.92 14.46 -9.67
N ALA A 104 4.23 14.32 -8.54
CA ALA A 104 3.14 15.22 -8.15
C ALA A 104 3.63 16.60 -7.68
N ARG A 105 4.86 16.67 -7.14
CA ARG A 105 5.44 17.90 -6.57
C ARG A 105 5.55 19.04 -7.58
N THR A 106 5.90 18.75 -8.83
CA THR A 106 5.99 19.80 -9.87
C THR A 106 4.63 20.41 -10.16
N THR A 107 3.59 19.58 -10.20
CA THR A 107 2.21 20.01 -10.39
C THR A 107 1.72 20.82 -9.19
N GLU A 108 2.03 20.38 -7.97
CA GLU A 108 1.70 21.10 -6.74
C GLU A 108 2.27 22.53 -6.73
N LEU A 109 3.52 22.70 -7.19
CA LEU A 109 4.14 24.02 -7.27
C LEU A 109 3.43 24.94 -8.27
N LYS A 110 2.88 24.40 -9.37
CA LYS A 110 2.06 25.16 -10.33
C LYS A 110 0.73 25.58 -9.71
N VAL A 111 0.03 24.63 -9.09
CA VAL A 111 -1.25 24.89 -8.40
C VAL A 111 -1.10 25.97 -7.34
N LYS A 112 -0.04 25.92 -6.52
CA LYS A 112 0.27 26.94 -5.51
C LYS A 112 0.56 28.33 -6.08
N ARG A 113 1.05 28.40 -7.33
CA ARG A 113 1.26 29.65 -8.06
C ARG A 113 0.00 30.15 -8.79
N GLY A 114 -1.11 29.43 -8.67
CA GLY A 114 -2.39 29.79 -9.29
C GLY A 114 -2.59 29.22 -10.70
N ASP A 115 -1.68 28.40 -11.20
CA ASP A 115 -1.83 27.73 -12.50
C ASP A 115 -2.67 26.45 -12.33
N LEU A 116 -3.86 26.45 -12.93
CA LEU A 116 -4.81 25.34 -12.90
C LEU A 116 -4.85 24.56 -14.21
N ASP A 117 -4.04 24.90 -15.21
CA ASP A 117 -3.87 24.07 -16.42
C ASP A 117 -2.93 22.89 -16.15
N ILE A 118 -3.33 22.07 -15.18
CA ILE A 118 -2.58 20.90 -14.72
C ILE A 118 -3.04 19.60 -15.39
N LYS A 119 -4.00 19.68 -16.34
CA LYS A 119 -4.59 18.50 -16.98
C LYS A 119 -3.52 17.67 -17.69
N ASN A 120 -2.61 18.33 -18.42
CA ASN A 120 -1.49 17.66 -19.08
C ASN A 120 -0.53 17.00 -18.08
N ASP A 121 -0.31 17.63 -16.92
CA ASP A 121 0.51 17.06 -15.86
C ASP A 121 -0.16 15.82 -15.22
N ILE A 122 -1.48 15.85 -15.04
CA ILE A 122 -2.27 14.70 -14.54
C ILE A 122 -2.22 13.53 -15.53
N VAL A 123 -2.46 13.79 -16.82
CA VAL A 123 -2.30 12.77 -17.88
C VAL A 123 -0.88 12.19 -17.84
N LYS A 124 0.13 13.06 -17.63
CA LYS A 124 1.51 12.63 -17.48
C LYS A 124 1.74 11.72 -16.29
N MET A 125 1.20 12.06 -15.13
CA MET A 125 1.28 11.22 -13.94
C MET A 125 0.63 9.86 -14.17
N ARG A 126 -0.55 9.82 -14.79
CA ARG A 126 -1.26 8.56 -15.08
C ARG A 126 -0.45 7.62 -15.98
N TYR A 127 0.07 8.11 -17.11
CA TYR A 127 0.85 7.22 -17.98
C TYR A 127 2.18 6.79 -17.34
N LEU A 128 2.82 7.65 -16.53
CA LEU A 128 4.06 7.27 -15.83
C LEU A 128 3.82 6.22 -14.75
N LEU A 129 2.69 6.31 -14.05
CA LEU A 129 2.24 5.28 -13.11
C LEU A 129 1.99 3.95 -13.83
N ALA A 130 1.20 3.96 -14.91
CA ALA A 130 0.94 2.78 -15.71
C ALA A 130 2.23 2.16 -16.28
N TYR A 131 3.15 2.98 -16.78
CA TYR A 131 4.46 2.54 -17.25
C TYR A 131 5.31 1.92 -16.12
N THR A 132 5.29 2.51 -14.92
CA THR A 132 6.02 1.99 -13.76
C THR A 132 5.52 0.61 -13.36
N VAL A 133 4.20 0.42 -13.36
CA VAL A 133 3.56 -0.89 -13.13
C VAL A 133 3.92 -1.88 -14.24
N GLY A 134 3.76 -1.50 -15.52
CA GLY A 134 4.02 -2.38 -16.66
C GLY A 134 5.49 -2.80 -16.80
N LYS A 135 6.42 -1.96 -16.34
CA LYS A 135 7.86 -2.28 -16.29
C LYS A 135 8.24 -3.16 -15.11
N ALA A 136 7.44 -3.19 -14.05
CA ALA A 136 7.72 -3.97 -12.86
C ALA A 136 7.61 -5.47 -13.16
N THR A 137 8.62 -6.23 -12.75
CA THR A 137 8.65 -7.68 -12.91
C THR A 137 8.80 -8.38 -11.57
N GLY A 138 8.36 -9.64 -11.50
CA GLY A 138 8.49 -10.46 -10.30
C GLY A 138 7.82 -9.86 -9.06
N ARG A 139 8.50 -9.91 -7.91
CA ARG A 139 7.94 -9.58 -6.59
C ARG A 139 7.55 -8.11 -6.39
N SER A 140 7.98 -7.21 -7.27
CA SER A 140 7.62 -5.78 -7.18
C SER A 140 6.35 -5.40 -7.95
N LYS A 141 5.74 -6.34 -8.68
CA LYS A 141 4.56 -6.06 -9.51
C LYS A 141 3.31 -5.82 -8.66
N ASP A 142 2.89 -6.79 -7.84
CA ASP A 142 1.69 -6.69 -7.00
C ASP A 142 1.65 -5.44 -6.10
N PRO A 143 2.75 -5.04 -5.42
CA PRO A 143 2.74 -3.85 -4.57
C PRO A 143 2.59 -2.56 -5.37
N LEU A 144 3.13 -2.50 -6.59
CA LEU A 144 2.98 -1.35 -7.49
C LEU A 144 1.57 -1.29 -8.09
N GLU A 145 0.99 -2.43 -8.44
CA GLU A 145 -0.42 -2.52 -8.87
C GLU A 145 -1.37 -2.08 -7.76
N ALA A 146 -1.11 -2.49 -6.51
CA ALA A 146 -1.86 -2.03 -5.35
C ALA A 146 -1.75 -0.51 -5.17
N PHE A 147 -0.55 0.06 -5.30
CA PHE A 147 -0.42 1.50 -5.19
C PHE A 147 -1.15 2.24 -6.33
N HIS A 148 -1.06 1.70 -7.55
CA HIS A 148 -1.76 2.22 -8.71
C HIS A 148 -3.28 2.18 -8.57
N SER A 149 -3.85 1.10 -8.02
CA SER A 149 -5.30 0.93 -7.90
C SER A 149 -5.96 1.94 -6.96
N VAL A 150 -5.19 2.57 -6.06
CA VAL A 150 -5.66 3.67 -5.22
C VAL A 150 -5.54 5.02 -5.94
N LEU A 151 -4.42 5.27 -6.62
CA LEU A 151 -4.12 6.59 -7.16
C LEU A 151 -4.86 6.87 -8.47
N ASP A 152 -4.98 5.88 -9.37
CA ASP A 152 -5.56 6.11 -10.69
C ASP A 152 -7.02 6.60 -10.64
N PRO A 153 -7.91 6.03 -9.78
CA PRO A 153 -9.26 6.57 -9.60
C PRO A 153 -9.29 8.02 -9.07
N MET A 154 -8.33 8.42 -8.24
CA MET A 154 -8.22 9.81 -7.77
C MET A 154 -7.77 10.74 -8.91
N LEU A 155 -6.83 10.28 -9.73
CA LEU A 155 -6.33 11.02 -10.89
C LEU A 155 -7.39 11.15 -12.01
N GLU A 156 -8.30 10.17 -12.14
CA GLU A 156 -9.49 10.30 -13.00
C GLU A 156 -10.33 11.51 -12.63
N VAL A 157 -10.69 11.61 -11.35
CA VAL A 157 -11.50 12.69 -10.82
C VAL A 157 -10.81 14.05 -11.00
N LEU A 158 -9.50 14.13 -10.75
CA LEU A 158 -8.73 15.35 -10.97
C LEU A 158 -8.65 15.75 -12.45
N MET A 159 -8.67 14.78 -13.37
CA MET A 159 -8.66 15.04 -14.81
C MET A 159 -10.01 15.54 -15.32
N GLU A 160 -11.10 15.01 -14.77
CA GLU A 160 -12.48 15.41 -15.10
C GLU A 160 -12.82 16.79 -14.53
N ASN A 161 -12.39 17.07 -13.30
CA ASN A 161 -12.66 18.33 -12.62
C ASN A 161 -11.41 18.86 -11.88
N PRO A 162 -10.43 19.43 -12.61
CA PRO A 162 -9.22 19.96 -12.01
C PRO A 162 -9.55 21.18 -11.15
N THR A 163 -9.40 21.03 -9.84
CA THR A 163 -9.55 22.11 -8.87
C THR A 163 -8.31 22.18 -7.99
N ARG A 164 -7.97 23.38 -7.55
CA ARG A 164 -6.89 23.60 -6.58
C ARG A 164 -7.07 22.74 -5.34
N GLU A 165 -8.25 22.83 -4.72
CA GLU A 165 -8.56 22.09 -3.50
C GLU A 165 -8.50 20.58 -3.73
N GLY A 166 -9.04 20.09 -4.85
CA GLY A 166 -8.96 18.67 -5.19
C GLY A 166 -7.51 18.18 -5.29
N PHE A 167 -6.65 18.96 -5.96
CA PHE A 167 -5.24 18.60 -6.10
C PHE A 167 -4.50 18.66 -4.76
N GLU A 168 -4.72 19.71 -3.96
CA GLU A 168 -4.14 19.83 -2.62
C GLU A 168 -4.53 18.63 -1.74
N LYS A 169 -5.81 18.21 -1.77
CA LYS A 169 -6.27 17.01 -1.03
C LYS A 169 -5.57 15.73 -1.48
N PHE A 170 -5.38 15.55 -2.78
CA PHE A 170 -4.65 14.41 -3.34
C PHE A 170 -3.17 14.43 -2.92
N TYR A 171 -2.53 15.60 -3.00
CA TYR A 171 -1.12 15.75 -2.66
C TYR A 171 -0.87 15.50 -1.17
N ASP A 172 -1.71 16.03 -0.28
CA ASP A 172 -1.67 15.76 1.16
C ASP A 172 -1.80 14.26 1.47
N PHE A 173 -2.74 13.58 0.80
CA PHE A 173 -2.91 12.13 0.94
C PHE A 173 -1.65 11.38 0.52
N LEU A 174 -1.05 11.73 -0.61
CA LEU A 174 0.16 11.10 -1.12
C LEU A 174 1.36 11.32 -0.18
N GLN A 175 1.50 12.51 0.39
CA GLN A 175 2.50 12.81 1.42
C GLN A 175 2.31 11.95 2.67
N ALA A 176 1.07 11.82 3.14
CA ALA A 176 0.74 10.98 4.30
C ALA A 176 1.09 9.50 4.03
N VAL A 177 0.77 8.96 2.85
CA VAL A 177 1.14 7.59 2.47
C VAL A 177 2.67 7.40 2.54
N VAL A 178 3.46 8.33 1.98
CA VAL A 178 4.93 8.25 2.03
C VAL A 178 5.44 8.30 3.47
N ALA A 179 4.90 9.20 4.29
CA ALA A 179 5.30 9.37 5.68
C ALA A 179 5.04 8.10 6.51
N TYR A 180 3.82 7.56 6.44
CA TYR A 180 3.46 6.33 7.16
C TYR A 180 4.14 5.10 6.61
N HIS A 181 4.38 5.01 5.29
CA HIS A 181 5.13 3.91 4.70
C HIS A 181 6.55 3.83 5.30
N ARG A 182 7.21 4.98 5.42
CA ARG A 182 8.51 5.06 6.09
C ARG A 182 8.40 4.72 7.58
N PHE A 183 7.38 5.23 8.26
CA PHE A 183 7.15 4.99 9.69
C PHE A 183 6.96 3.50 10.01
N PHE A 184 6.26 2.76 9.15
CA PHE A 184 6.02 1.31 9.28
C PHE A 184 7.21 0.44 8.86
N GLY A 185 8.35 1.05 8.49
CA GLY A 185 9.58 0.31 8.18
C GLY A 185 9.76 -0.06 6.70
N GLY A 186 9.08 0.63 5.79
CA GLY A 186 9.31 0.50 4.35
C GLY A 186 10.78 0.70 3.99
N ARG A 187 11.38 -0.31 3.35
CA ARG A 187 12.82 -0.35 3.03
C ARG A 187 13.15 0.37 1.72
N GLU A 188 14.43 0.64 1.46
CA GLU A 188 14.91 1.25 0.21
C GLU A 188 15.01 0.27 -0.99
#